data_AF-A0A285V2I0-F1
#
_entry.id   AF-A0A285V2I0-F1
#
_cell.length_a   1.000
_cell.length_b   1.000
_cell.length_c   1.000
_cell.angle_alpha   90.00
_cell.angle_beta   90.00
_cell.angle_gamma   90.00
#
_symmetry.space_group_name_H-M   'P 1'
#
loop_
_entity.id
_entity.type
_entity.pdbx_description
1 polymer ?
#
loop_
_entity_poly.entity_id
_entity_poly.type
_entity_poly.pdbx_seq_one_letter_code
_entity_poly.pdbx_strand_id
1 'polypeptide(L)'
;MVDIRCDVQQGDERGYVWTLLDEAHDPSVIVPGAIVITGNEEEPVFAQVIDIVGYGATRRVHLHIAPGTPDLYLRAAARAHLIATDPLDASISEAARTIRFGEVLAARGVTTVALDEHGKLRRYPPNGTTSGTTSPLQ
;
A
#
# COMPACT_ATOMS: atom_id res chain seq x y z
N MET A 1 -5.59 -0.01 -13.97
CA MET A 1 -4.97 -1.20 -14.59
C MET A 1 -5.89 -2.37 -14.30
N VAL A 2 -6.39 -3.04 -15.34
CA VAL A 2 -7.31 -4.18 -15.27
C VAL A 2 -6.53 -5.43 -15.67
N ASP A 3 -6.62 -6.51 -14.89
CA ASP A 3 -5.85 -7.73 -15.15
C ASP A 3 -6.47 -8.53 -16.31
N ILE A 4 -7.81 -8.57 -16.38
CA ILE A 4 -8.55 -9.24 -17.44
C ILE A 4 -9.88 -8.54 -17.71
N ARG A 5 -10.15 -8.18 -18.96
CA ARG A 5 -11.41 -7.52 -19.34
C ARG A 5 -12.56 -8.50 -19.37
N CYS A 6 -13.70 -8.11 -18.81
CA CYS A 6 -14.91 -8.92 -18.77
C CYS A 6 -16.14 -8.01 -18.75
N ASP A 7 -17.20 -8.41 -19.45
CA ASP A 7 -18.52 -7.82 -19.24
C ASP A 7 -19.10 -8.37 -17.94
N VAL A 8 -19.10 -7.54 -16.89
CA VAL A 8 -19.53 -7.93 -15.55
C VAL A 8 -21.06 -8.00 -15.42
N GLN A 9 -21.80 -7.57 -16.43
CA GLN A 9 -23.27 -7.61 -16.45
C GLN A 9 -23.81 -8.91 -17.04
N GLN A 10 -22.96 -9.70 -17.71
CA GLN A 10 -23.34 -10.96 -18.34
C GLN A 10 -22.79 -12.17 -17.58
N GLY A 11 -23.64 -12.72 -16.71
CA GLY A 11 -23.38 -13.95 -15.96
C GLY A 11 -24.02 -15.19 -16.59
N ASP A 12 -23.49 -16.35 -16.23
CA ASP A 12 -24.07 -17.65 -16.51
C ASP A 12 -25.11 -18.06 -15.43
N GLU A 13 -25.70 -19.24 -15.60
CA GLU A 13 -26.70 -19.80 -14.65
C GLU A 13 -26.14 -20.05 -13.24
N ARG A 14 -24.82 -20.09 -13.09
CA ARG A 14 -24.12 -20.28 -11.80
C ARG A 14 -23.84 -18.95 -11.11
N GLY A 15 -24.11 -17.83 -11.78
CA GLY A 15 -23.79 -16.48 -11.30
C GLY A 15 -22.33 -16.10 -11.52
N TYR A 16 -21.58 -16.83 -12.36
CA TYR A 16 -20.23 -16.45 -12.76
C TYR A 16 -20.28 -15.66 -14.06
N VAL A 17 -19.47 -14.62 -14.15
CA VAL A 17 -19.21 -13.95 -15.42
C VAL A 17 -18.06 -14.68 -16.11
N TRP A 18 -17.94 -14.52 -17.43
CA TRP A 18 -16.88 -15.19 -18.16
C TRP A 18 -16.30 -14.29 -19.25
N THR A 19 -15.05 -14.57 -19.57
CA THR A 19 -14.32 -13.93 -20.66
C THR A 19 -13.30 -14.91 -21.24
N LEU A 20 -12.59 -14.52 -22.29
CA LEU A 20 -11.51 -15.30 -22.87
C LEU A 20 -10.17 -14.96 -22.19
N LEU A 21 -9.30 -15.96 -22.06
CA LEU A 21 -8.00 -15.77 -21.41
C LEU A 21 -7.06 -14.82 -22.20
N ASP A 22 -7.30 -14.62 -23.49
CA ASP A 22 -6.54 -13.67 -24.32
C ASP A 22 -6.91 -12.20 -24.06
N GLU A 23 -8.02 -11.93 -23.37
CA GLU A 23 -8.38 -10.61 -22.85
C GLU A 23 -7.56 -10.21 -21.61
N ALA A 24 -6.74 -11.12 -21.08
CA ALA A 24 -5.85 -10.86 -19.96
C ALA A 24 -4.66 -10.01 -20.40
N HIS A 25 -4.33 -8.99 -19.60
CA HIS A 25 -3.11 -8.21 -19.80
C HIS A 25 -1.85 -9.09 -19.65
N ASP A 26 -1.85 -9.96 -18.65
CA ASP A 26 -0.85 -11.01 -18.44
C ASP A 26 -1.56 -12.34 -18.14
N PRO A 27 -1.66 -13.26 -19.11
CA PRO A 27 -2.30 -14.56 -18.90
C PRO A 27 -1.63 -15.43 -17.83
N SER A 28 -0.38 -15.16 -17.43
CA SER A 28 0.34 -15.99 -16.47
C SER A 28 -0.12 -15.79 -15.02
N VAL A 29 -0.76 -14.66 -14.71
CA VAL A 29 -1.32 -14.36 -13.38
C VAL A 29 -2.78 -14.79 -13.25
N ILE A 30 -3.44 -15.16 -14.36
CA ILE A 30 -4.82 -15.64 -14.37
C ILE A 30 -4.81 -17.15 -14.11
N VAL A 31 -4.87 -17.52 -12.84
CA VAL A 31 -4.89 -18.91 -12.39
C VAL A 31 -6.07 -19.16 -11.45
N PRO A 32 -6.66 -20.37 -11.43
CA PRO A 32 -7.74 -20.71 -10.51
C PRO A 32 -7.41 -20.35 -9.05
N GLY A 33 -8.33 -19.67 -8.38
CA GLY A 33 -8.20 -19.15 -7.03
C GLY A 33 -7.66 -17.73 -6.92
N ALA A 34 -7.03 -17.18 -7.96
CA ALA A 34 -6.48 -15.82 -7.93
C ALA A 34 -7.57 -14.75 -7.77
N ILE A 35 -7.25 -13.68 -7.04
CA ILE A 35 -8.05 -12.44 -7.02
C ILE A 35 -7.48 -11.51 -8.07
N VAL A 36 -8.33 -11.10 -9.01
CA VAL A 36 -7.98 -10.28 -10.17
C VAL A 36 -8.87 -9.04 -10.23
N ILE A 37 -8.38 -8.01 -10.90
CA ILE A 37 -9.14 -6.82 -11.27
C ILE A 37 -9.77 -7.07 -12.65
N THR A 38 -11.08 -6.95 -12.75
CA THR A 38 -11.84 -7.13 -14.00
C THR A 38 -12.83 -5.98 -14.25
N GLY A 39 -13.61 -6.06 -15.32
CA GLY A 39 -14.47 -5.01 -15.83
C GLY A 39 -13.76 -4.15 -16.87
N ASN A 40 -13.93 -2.84 -16.76
CA ASN A 40 -13.27 -1.85 -17.60
C ASN A 40 -12.42 -0.89 -16.74
N GLU A 41 -11.73 0.05 -17.39
CA GLU A 41 -10.81 0.97 -16.70
C GLU A 41 -11.53 2.04 -15.86
N GLU A 42 -12.78 2.35 -16.18
CA GLU A 42 -13.59 3.37 -15.50
C GLU A 42 -14.29 2.79 -14.25
N GLU A 43 -14.74 1.54 -14.34
CA GLU A 43 -15.47 0.80 -13.31
C GLU A 43 -14.82 -0.57 -13.05
N PRO A 44 -13.62 -0.61 -12.47
CA PRO A 44 -12.96 -1.86 -12.13
C PRO A 44 -13.62 -2.53 -10.91
N VAL A 45 -13.72 -3.86 -10.94
CA VAL A 45 -14.19 -4.67 -9.82
C VAL A 45 -13.20 -5.79 -9.51
N PHE A 46 -13.20 -6.27 -8.27
CA PHE A 46 -12.46 -7.49 -7.94
C PHE A 46 -13.28 -8.72 -8.29
N ALA A 47 -12.61 -9.77 -8.76
CA ALA A 47 -13.20 -11.07 -8.97
C ALA A 47 -12.23 -12.19 -8.61
N GLN A 48 -12.77 -13.35 -8.23
CA GLN A 48 -11.99 -14.57 -8.08
C GLN A 48 -12.06 -15.39 -9.37
N VAL A 49 -10.90 -15.86 -9.84
CA VAL A 49 -10.83 -16.86 -10.92
C VAL A 49 -11.32 -18.20 -10.39
N ILE A 50 -12.43 -18.71 -10.92
CA ILE A 50 -13.01 -19.99 -10.47
C ILE A 50 -12.36 -21.16 -11.20
N ASP A 51 -12.37 -21.12 -12.52
CA ASP A 51 -11.72 -22.12 -13.37
C ASP A 51 -11.33 -21.53 -14.73
N ILE A 52 -10.57 -22.32 -15.48
CA ILE A 52 -10.21 -22.04 -16.87
C ILE A 52 -10.52 -23.29 -17.67
N VAL A 53 -11.41 -23.16 -18.65
CA VAL A 53 -11.90 -24.29 -19.46
C VAL A 53 -11.63 -24.08 -20.94
N GLY A 54 -11.47 -25.16 -21.71
CA GLY A 54 -11.19 -25.11 -23.14
C GLY A 54 -9.70 -25.23 -23.48
N TYR A 55 -9.34 -24.96 -24.74
CA TYR A 55 -7.99 -25.19 -25.27
C TYR A 55 -7.54 -24.08 -26.21
N GLY A 56 -6.26 -23.73 -26.16
CA GLY A 56 -5.68 -22.71 -27.03
C GLY A 56 -6.32 -21.33 -26.83
N ALA A 57 -6.75 -20.72 -27.93
CA ALA A 57 -7.37 -19.39 -27.96
C ALA A 57 -8.85 -19.37 -27.50
N THR A 58 -9.48 -20.55 -27.32
CA THR A 58 -10.88 -20.62 -26.84
C THR A 58 -10.98 -20.86 -25.35
N ARG A 59 -9.87 -20.65 -24.61
CA ARG A 59 -9.84 -20.81 -23.16
C ARG A 59 -10.70 -19.74 -22.50
N ARG A 60 -11.78 -20.17 -21.86
CA ARG A 60 -12.70 -19.32 -21.09
C ARG A 60 -12.27 -19.31 -19.63
N VAL A 61 -12.32 -18.13 -19.04
CA VAL A 61 -12.06 -17.88 -17.62
C VAL A 61 -13.39 -17.55 -16.97
N HIS A 62 -13.83 -18.37 -16.01
CA HIS A 62 -15.00 -18.05 -15.20
C HIS A 62 -14.57 -17.25 -13.96
N LEU A 63 -15.28 -16.16 -13.70
CA LEU A 63 -14.97 -15.20 -12.65
C LEU A 63 -16.18 -15.05 -11.72
N HIS A 64 -15.93 -15.07 -10.42
CA HIS A 64 -16.91 -14.72 -9.41
C HIS A 64 -16.65 -13.31 -8.91
N ILE A 65 -17.56 -12.38 -9.22
CA ILE A 65 -17.45 -10.99 -8.79
C ILE A 65 -17.47 -10.90 -7.27
N ALA A 66 -16.44 -10.27 -6.72
CA ALA A 66 -16.32 -10.04 -5.30
C ALA A 66 -17.29 -8.92 -4.87
N PRO A 67 -17.87 -8.99 -3.65
CA PRO A 67 -18.87 -8.02 -3.23
C PRO A 67 -18.31 -6.61 -3.01
N GLY A 68 -18.96 -5.62 -3.62
CA GLY A 68 -18.69 -4.21 -3.39
C GLY A 68 -17.55 -3.64 -4.25
N THR A 69 -17.15 -2.40 -3.99
CA THR A 69 -16.16 -1.69 -4.79
C THR A 69 -14.74 -1.97 -4.31
N PRO A 70 -13.71 -1.83 -5.17
CA PRO A 70 -12.30 -1.98 -4.78
C PRO A 70 -11.91 -1.16 -3.53
N ASP A 71 -12.50 0.03 -3.34
CA ASP A 71 -12.25 0.88 -2.18
C ASP A 71 -12.55 0.19 -0.83
N LEU A 72 -13.55 -0.69 -0.78
CA LEU A 72 -13.90 -1.40 0.45
C LEU A 72 -12.78 -2.37 0.87
N TYR A 73 -12.16 -3.02 -0.09
CA TYR A 73 -11.04 -3.94 0.13
C TYR A 73 -9.80 -3.18 0.56
N LEU A 74 -9.50 -2.05 -0.09
CA LEU A 74 -8.39 -1.17 0.32
C LEU A 74 -8.58 -0.67 1.76
N ARG A 75 -9.79 -0.23 2.12
CA ARG A 75 -10.11 0.18 3.49
C ARG A 75 -9.95 -0.98 4.48
N ALA A 76 -10.37 -2.19 4.12
CA ALA A 76 -10.20 -3.36 4.96
C ALA A 76 -8.73 -3.71 5.16
N ALA A 77 -7.93 -3.71 4.08
CA ALA A 77 -6.50 -3.95 4.11
C ALA A 77 -5.76 -2.89 4.95
N ALA A 78 -6.16 -1.61 4.87
CA ALA A 78 -5.63 -0.53 5.70
C ALA A 78 -5.91 -0.76 7.18
N ARG A 79 -7.16 -1.09 7.54
CA ARG A 79 -7.52 -1.42 8.94
C ARG A 79 -6.74 -2.62 9.47
N ALA A 80 -6.45 -3.57 8.60
CA ALA A 80 -5.67 -4.76 8.93
C ALA A 80 -4.15 -4.54 8.89
N HIS A 81 -3.66 -3.33 8.57
CA HIS A 81 -2.24 -3.00 8.40
C HIS A 81 -1.53 -3.88 7.35
N LEU A 82 -2.27 -4.39 6.36
CA LEU A 82 -1.72 -5.22 5.27
C LEU A 82 -1.13 -4.39 4.12
N ILE A 83 -1.47 -3.11 4.08
CA ILE A 83 -0.85 -2.12 3.20
C ILE A 83 -0.03 -1.19 4.07
N ALA A 84 1.28 -1.21 3.86
CA ALA A 84 2.16 -0.17 4.36
C ALA A 84 1.76 1.13 3.64
N THR A 85 1.13 2.05 4.36
CA THR A 85 1.04 3.42 3.89
C THR A 85 2.42 4.05 4.02
N ASP A 86 3.29 3.81 3.04
CA ASP A 86 4.55 4.53 2.86
C ASP A 86 4.34 5.87 2.09
N PRO A 87 3.51 6.80 2.59
CA PRO A 87 3.81 8.22 2.38
C PRO A 87 3.99 9.02 3.68
N LEU A 88 3.86 8.38 4.85
CA LEU A 88 3.97 9.08 6.13
C LEU A 88 5.43 9.40 6.49
N ASP A 89 6.39 8.55 6.14
CA ASP A 89 7.81 8.76 6.49
C ASP A 89 8.46 9.92 5.73
N ALA A 90 8.12 10.11 4.46
CA ALA A 90 8.62 11.25 3.68
C ALA A 90 8.03 12.57 4.18
N SER A 91 6.72 12.60 4.41
CA SER A 91 6.02 13.81 4.88
C SER A 91 6.39 14.18 6.32
N ILE A 92 6.55 13.20 7.21
CA ILE A 92 7.06 13.41 8.57
C ILE A 92 8.52 13.85 8.52
N SER A 93 9.37 13.26 7.67
CA SER A 93 10.77 13.68 7.53
C SER A 93 10.89 15.11 6.98
N GLU A 94 10.10 15.48 5.98
CA GLU A 94 10.05 16.83 5.40
C GLU A 94 9.57 17.87 6.42
N ALA A 95 8.49 17.55 7.16
CA ALA A 95 7.96 18.38 8.23
C ALA A 95 8.94 18.48 9.41
N ALA A 96 9.61 17.39 9.78
CA ALA A 96 10.62 17.38 10.84
C ALA A 96 11.87 18.19 10.46
N ARG A 97 12.25 18.24 9.18
CA ARG A 97 13.35 19.09 8.69
C ARG A 97 13.04 20.58 8.77
N THR A 98 11.78 20.95 8.59
CA THR A 98 11.33 22.36 8.59
C THR A 98 10.99 22.88 9.98
N ILE A 99 10.55 22.02 10.90
CA ILE A 99 10.30 22.43 12.28
C ILE A 99 11.62 22.56 13.04
N ARG A 100 11.92 23.77 13.52
CA ARG A 100 13.03 24.07 14.44
C ARG A 100 12.72 23.54 15.84
N PHE A 101 12.58 22.23 16.00
CA PHE A 101 12.24 21.59 17.28
C PHE A 101 13.20 22.02 18.40
N GLY A 102 14.50 22.16 18.09
CA GLY A 102 15.50 22.66 19.04
C GLY A 102 15.18 24.05 19.59
N GLU A 103 14.68 24.97 18.76
CA GLU A 103 14.31 26.33 19.18
C GLU A 103 13.03 26.34 20.02
N VAL A 104 12.01 25.57 19.61
CA VAL A 104 10.74 25.44 20.34
C VAL A 104 10.96 24.83 21.73
N LEU A 105 11.80 23.81 21.83
CA LEU A 105 12.14 23.15 23.08
C LEU A 105 13.03 24.05 23.95
N ALA A 106 14.00 24.75 23.37
CA ALA A 106 14.85 25.71 24.09
C ALA A 106 14.03 26.86 24.69
N ALA A 107 13.06 27.40 23.96
CA ALA A 107 12.14 28.43 24.44
C ALA A 107 11.30 27.98 25.64
N ARG A 108 11.14 26.67 25.84
CA ARG A 108 10.46 26.06 27.00
C ARG A 108 11.42 25.62 28.10
N GLY A 109 12.71 25.95 28.01
CA GLY A 109 13.73 25.56 28.98
C GLY A 109 14.11 24.08 28.91
N VAL A 110 13.76 23.37 27.83
CA VAL A 110 14.02 21.95 27.67
C VAL A 110 15.41 21.73 27.06
N THR A 111 16.20 20.84 27.68
CA THR A 111 17.47 20.38 27.10
C THR A 111 17.18 19.29 26.07
N THR A 112 17.57 19.50 24.83
CA THR A 112 17.40 18.54 23.74
C THR A 112 18.60 17.58 23.68
N VAL A 113 18.35 16.28 23.51
CA VAL A 113 19.41 15.28 23.27
C VAL A 113 19.18 14.67 21.89
N ALA A 114 20.18 14.72 21.01
CA ALA A 114 20.11 14.17 19.67
C ALA A 114 21.34 13.31 19.35
N LEU A 115 21.18 12.28 18.54
CA LEU A 115 22.30 11.51 17.99
C LEU A 115 22.95 12.32 16.85
N ASP A 116 24.28 12.43 16.84
CA ASP A 116 25.02 13.00 15.73
C ASP A 116 25.27 11.97 14.60
N GLU A 117 25.88 12.42 13.51
CA GLU A 117 26.20 11.61 12.32
C GLU A 117 27.13 10.42 12.61
N HIS A 118 27.75 10.38 13.78
CA HIS A 118 28.61 9.29 14.25
C HIS A 118 27.94 8.44 15.33
N GLY A 119 26.63 8.61 15.56
CA GLY A 119 25.86 7.88 16.56
C GLY A 119 26.18 8.29 18.00
N LYS A 120 26.76 9.48 18.23
CA LYS A 120 27.01 9.98 19.58
C LYS A 120 25.90 10.91 20.03
N LEU A 121 25.46 10.75 21.28
CA LEU A 121 24.48 11.66 21.88
C LEU A 121 25.12 13.04 22.14
N ARG A 122 24.53 14.07 21.55
CA ARG A 122 24.83 15.48 21.80
C ARG A 122 23.71 16.13 22.56
N ARG A 123 24.07 16.93 23.57
CA ARG A 123 23.13 17.70 24.38
C ARG A 123 23.14 19.16 23.92
N TYR A 124 21.94 19.70 23.75
CA TYR A 124 21.65 21.08 23.38
C TYR A 124 20.80 21.69 24.50
N PRO A 125 21.44 22.31 25.50
CA PRO A 125 20.75 23.02 26.56
C PRO A 125 20.07 24.28 26.00
N PRO A 126 19.03 24.78 26.68
CA PRO A 126 18.23 25.91 26.22
C PRO A 126 19.01 27.24 26.12
N ASN A 127 20.20 27.32 26.72
CA ASN A 127 21.09 28.49 26.69
C ASN A 127 21.98 28.56 25.43
N GLY A 128 21.82 27.64 24.47
CA GLY A 128 22.59 27.61 23.22
C GLY A 128 24.01 27.03 23.33
N THR A 129 24.45 26.59 24.52
CA THR A 129 25.81 26.03 24.70
C THR A 129 25.87 24.56 24.31
N THR A 130 26.47 24.21 23.17
CA THR A 130 26.63 22.81 22.78
C THR A 130 27.77 22.17 23.58
N SER A 131 27.48 21.15 24.38
CA SER A 131 28.51 20.35 25.06
C SER A 131 28.46 18.91 24.58
N GLY A 132 29.56 18.43 24.00
CA GLY A 132 29.72 17.02 23.67
C GLY A 132 29.71 16.18 24.94
N THR A 133 28.76 15.28 25.10
CA THR A 133 28.76 14.35 26.23
C THR A 133 29.55 13.11 25.83
N THR A 134 30.86 13.13 26.07
CA THR A 134 31.64 11.88 26.18
C THR A 134 31.46 11.35 27.58
N SER A 135 30.46 10.49 27.80
CA SER A 135 30.47 9.61 28.97
C SER A 135 30.05 8.20 28.53
N PRO A 136 30.93 7.19 28.70
CA PRO A 136 30.54 5.80 28.54
C PRO A 136 29.65 5.38 29.73
N LEU A 137 28.80 4.39 29.48
CA LEU A 137 28.02 3.68 30.49
C LEU A 137 28.92 3.24 31.66
N GLN A 138 28.57 3.67 32.87
CA GLN A 138 28.70 2.90 34.12
C GLN A 138 27.44 3.12 34.95
#